data_AF-A0AA36GJ30-F1
#
_entry.id   AF-A0AA36GJ30-F1
#
_cell.length_a   1.000
_cell.length_b   1.000
_cell.length_c   1.000
_cell.angle_alpha   90.00
_cell.angle_beta   90.00
_cell.angle_gamma   90.00
#
_symmetry.space_group_name_H-M   'P 1'
#
loop_
_entity.id
_entity.type
_entity.pdbx_description
1 polymer ?
#
loop_
_entity_poly.entity_id
_entity_poly.type
_entity_poly.pdbx_seq_one_letter_code
_entity_poly.pdbx_strand_id
1 'polypeptide(L)'
;MTVLHLQFLSIILFFAKVVRDEKGCGLIEIGRETMVELIDCKVAKSVKVVDSTLKNLDIFENLAKVIQTEENVAIEISSNLNLEWKEGNVVIYIPTITIYDNPKLCIPQDDLTRLKKAADALSIDNTFIQECQCDMETLEKNSETAKDLGNFTHCVTFNGNLTINERTNESVQLFVNRIKRVVHGSITVIDSKWKKFALPSLESVESLQGTAITIVNNTDLEEIEIPRLREIKTSGANEKLQLTQMLNDGEVRMDIDPCIIENSESLKNYSSCMVVQGDIEVIGGGSSMKEFEYLAHVEYLHGCLTVTNTAVQDLSFLRSLKEVHCDKDKPPIEIVSNIHLAQFDLGVSYVSSKFKKPILIQYNPLLRRKQLEEWQYVLKLREPSNFHNFPKYPRVFNIDILDIEYQYGMSLEN
;
A
#
# COMPACT_ATOMS: atom_id res chain seq x y z
N MET A 1 -8.64 -35.61 79.44
CA MET A 1 -8.05 -34.26 79.56
C MET A 1 -6.62 -34.35 79.06
N THR A 2 -6.18 -33.41 78.21
CA THR A 2 -4.81 -33.21 77.65
C THR A 2 -4.25 -34.34 76.76
N VAL A 3 -4.35 -34.24 75.43
CA VAL A 3 -3.42 -33.59 74.46
C VAL A 3 -2.10 -34.35 74.31
N LEU A 4 -1.93 -35.02 73.15
CA LEU A 4 -0.60 -35.25 72.58
C LEU A 4 -0.66 -35.31 71.04
N HIS A 5 0.09 -34.38 70.45
CA HIS A 5 0.52 -34.20 69.07
C HIS A 5 0.39 -35.39 68.09
N LEU A 6 -0.36 -35.19 67.00
CA LEU A 6 -0.05 -35.79 65.70
C LEU A 6 0.10 -34.69 64.65
N GLN A 7 1.16 -34.81 63.85
CA GLN A 7 1.64 -33.84 62.89
C GLN A 7 0.64 -33.58 61.76
N PHE A 8 0.52 -32.30 61.38
CA PHE A 8 -0.14 -31.83 60.18
C PHE A 8 0.55 -32.38 58.93
N LEU A 9 -0.12 -33.27 58.19
CA LEU A 9 0.10 -33.41 56.76
C LEU A 9 -1.07 -32.70 56.06
N SER A 10 -0.77 -31.52 55.52
CA SER A 10 -1.69 -30.76 54.67
C SER A 10 -1.82 -31.50 53.34
N ILE A 11 -2.88 -32.30 53.17
CA ILE A 11 -3.26 -32.82 51.86
C ILE A 11 -3.98 -31.69 51.13
N ILE A 12 -3.21 -31.02 50.29
CA ILE A 12 -3.68 -30.13 49.23
C ILE A 12 -4.57 -30.97 48.31
N LEU A 13 -5.88 -30.72 48.36
CA LEU A 13 -6.83 -31.12 47.33
C LEU A 13 -6.50 -30.33 46.06
N PHE A 14 -5.61 -30.87 45.24
CA PHE A 14 -5.50 -30.50 43.84
C PHE A 14 -6.83 -30.89 43.18
N PHE A 15 -7.68 -29.90 42.89
CA PHE A 15 -8.64 -30.05 41.81
C PHE A 15 -7.82 -30.20 40.53
N ALA A 16 -7.56 -31.45 40.14
CA ALA A 16 -7.18 -31.76 38.78
C ALA A 16 -8.33 -31.28 37.88
N LYS A 17 -8.19 -30.09 37.32
CA LYS A 17 -9.00 -29.64 36.20
C LYS A 17 -8.70 -30.66 35.10
N VAL A 18 -9.58 -31.64 34.93
CA VAL A 18 -9.52 -32.59 33.81
C VAL A 18 -9.68 -31.74 32.56
N VAL A 19 -8.54 -31.35 31.98
CA VAL A 19 -8.48 -30.77 30.65
C VAL A 19 -8.93 -31.90 29.73
N ARG A 20 -10.18 -31.85 29.25
CA ARG A 20 -10.56 -32.68 28.12
C ARG A 20 -9.67 -32.22 26.98
N ASP A 21 -8.90 -33.14 26.39
CA ASP A 21 -8.13 -32.85 25.18
C ASP A 21 -9.06 -32.22 24.15
N GLU A 22 -8.85 -30.93 23.89
CA GLU A 22 -9.57 -30.24 22.83
C GLU A 22 -9.19 -30.94 21.52
N LYS A 23 -10.17 -31.38 20.73
CA LYS A 23 -9.90 -31.96 19.42
C LYS A 23 -9.20 -30.89 18.57
N GLY A 24 -7.90 -31.09 18.37
CA GLY A 24 -7.08 -30.26 17.51
C GLY A 24 -7.24 -30.69 16.06
N CYS A 25 -7.54 -29.74 15.20
CA CYS A 25 -7.42 -29.85 13.76
C CYS A 25 -6.03 -29.36 13.36
N GLY A 26 -5.47 -29.98 12.32
CA GLY A 26 -4.22 -29.52 11.74
C GLY A 26 -4.39 -28.18 11.01
N LEU A 27 -3.83 -28.11 9.81
CA LEU A 27 -4.11 -27.05 8.86
C LEU A 27 -5.53 -27.21 8.29
N ILE A 28 -6.29 -26.13 8.26
CA ILE A 28 -7.60 -26.07 7.59
C ILE A 28 -7.44 -25.24 6.33
N GLU A 29 -7.66 -25.84 5.16
CA GLU A 29 -7.64 -25.15 3.87
C GLU A 29 -9.02 -25.22 3.21
N ILE A 30 -9.59 -24.06 2.91
CA ILE A 30 -10.83 -23.92 2.17
C ILE A 30 -10.54 -23.14 0.89
N GLY A 31 -10.77 -23.77 -0.25
CA GLY A 31 -10.74 -23.14 -1.56
C GLY A 31 -11.98 -23.50 -2.39
N ARG A 32 -11.95 -23.20 -3.69
CA ARG A 32 -13.10 -23.38 -4.59
C ARG A 32 -13.62 -24.82 -4.66
N GLU A 33 -12.73 -25.79 -4.59
CA GLU A 33 -13.05 -27.23 -4.76
C GLU A 33 -13.15 -28.00 -3.43
N THR A 34 -12.77 -27.36 -2.32
CA THR A 34 -12.64 -28.05 -1.03
C THR A 34 -13.86 -27.75 -0.16
N MET A 35 -14.74 -28.73 0.00
CA MET A 35 -15.71 -28.73 1.10
C MET A 35 -15.14 -29.55 2.26
N VAL A 36 -14.73 -28.86 3.32
CA VAL A 36 -14.32 -29.50 4.58
C VAL A 36 -15.49 -29.45 5.55
N GLU A 37 -16.01 -30.59 5.95
CA GLU A 37 -16.92 -30.66 7.10
C GLU A 37 -16.11 -30.46 8.39
N LEU A 38 -16.15 -29.26 8.96
CA LEU A 38 -15.46 -28.91 10.21
C LEU A 38 -16.24 -29.34 11.47
N ILE A 39 -16.84 -30.53 11.45
CA ILE A 39 -17.60 -31.05 12.59
C ILE A 39 -16.62 -31.29 13.75
N ASP A 40 -16.80 -30.55 14.85
CA ASP A 40 -16.04 -30.59 16.12
C ASP A 40 -14.65 -29.93 16.16
N CYS A 41 -14.30 -29.05 15.21
CA CYS A 41 -12.99 -28.39 15.26
C CYS A 41 -12.93 -27.24 16.28
N LYS A 42 -12.26 -27.42 17.42
CA LYS A 42 -12.11 -26.36 18.44
C LYS A 42 -10.79 -25.60 18.39
N VAL A 43 -9.72 -26.26 17.95
CA VAL A 43 -8.37 -25.69 17.89
C VAL A 43 -7.77 -26.02 16.54
N ALA A 44 -7.27 -25.04 15.80
CA ALA A 44 -6.56 -25.26 14.54
C ALA A 44 -5.09 -24.85 14.63
N LYS A 45 -4.23 -25.47 13.81
CA LYS A 45 -2.84 -25.03 13.67
C LYS A 45 -2.75 -23.76 12.82
N SER A 46 -3.47 -23.72 11.70
CA SER A 46 -3.60 -22.58 10.80
C SER A 46 -4.90 -22.71 9.99
N VAL A 47 -5.44 -21.60 9.52
CA VAL A 47 -6.65 -21.52 8.70
C VAL A 47 -6.36 -20.71 7.45
N LYS A 48 -6.59 -21.30 6.28
CA LYS A 48 -6.50 -20.64 4.97
C LYS A 48 -7.85 -20.71 4.27
N VAL A 49 -8.40 -19.55 3.92
CA VAL A 49 -9.63 -19.42 3.13
C VAL A 49 -9.29 -18.60 1.89
N VAL A 50 -8.96 -19.28 0.80
CA VAL A 50 -8.41 -18.66 -0.42
C VAL A 50 -9.23 -19.07 -1.64
N ASP A 51 -9.75 -18.10 -2.39
CA ASP A 51 -10.59 -18.35 -3.59
C ASP A 51 -11.79 -19.27 -3.29
N SER A 52 -12.41 -19.09 -2.13
CA SER A 52 -13.56 -19.86 -1.70
C SER A 52 -14.89 -19.31 -2.24
N THR A 53 -15.88 -20.20 -2.35
CA THR A 53 -17.28 -19.83 -2.60
C THR A 53 -18.07 -19.53 -1.33
N LEU A 54 -17.42 -19.50 -0.16
CA LEU A 54 -18.06 -19.19 1.11
C LEU A 54 -18.72 -17.80 1.07
N LYS A 55 -19.93 -17.72 1.64
CA LYS A 55 -20.65 -16.45 1.84
C LYS A 55 -20.29 -15.79 3.17
N ASN A 56 -19.89 -16.57 4.17
CA ASN A 56 -19.48 -16.08 5.47
C ASN A 56 -18.52 -17.11 6.13
N LEU A 57 -18.04 -16.77 7.32
CA LEU A 57 -17.11 -17.60 8.10
C LEU A 57 -17.82 -18.47 9.14
N ASP A 58 -19.13 -18.71 9.03
CA ASP A 58 -19.92 -19.46 10.02
C ASP A 58 -19.46 -20.92 10.15
N ILE A 59 -18.80 -21.47 9.13
CA ILE A 59 -18.19 -22.80 9.17
C ILE A 59 -17.14 -22.93 10.30
N PHE A 60 -16.64 -21.80 10.81
CA PHE A 60 -15.69 -21.73 11.92
C PHE A 60 -16.36 -21.39 13.26
N GLU A 61 -17.69 -21.45 13.40
CA GLU A 61 -18.40 -21.07 14.63
C GLU A 61 -17.92 -21.82 15.89
N ASN A 62 -17.40 -23.04 15.72
CA ASN A 62 -16.89 -23.87 16.81
C ASN A 62 -15.38 -23.68 17.08
N LEU A 63 -14.69 -22.93 16.21
CA LEU A 63 -13.25 -22.71 16.30
C LEU A 63 -12.94 -21.68 17.38
N ALA A 64 -12.40 -22.13 18.51
CA ALA A 64 -12.09 -21.28 19.65
C ALA A 64 -10.68 -20.66 19.58
N LYS A 65 -9.72 -21.35 18.96
CA LYS A 65 -8.29 -20.98 19.00
C LYS A 65 -7.53 -21.38 17.73
N VAL A 66 -6.59 -20.53 17.31
CA VAL A 66 -5.56 -20.87 16.31
C VAL A 66 -4.16 -20.70 16.93
N ILE A 67 -3.25 -21.66 16.76
CA ILE A 67 -1.97 -21.70 17.51
C ILE A 67 -0.75 -21.24 16.68
N GLN A 68 -0.83 -21.20 15.34
CA GLN A 68 0.27 -20.87 14.42
C GLN A 68 1.54 -21.69 14.68
N THR A 69 1.55 -22.95 14.22
CA THR A 69 2.71 -23.84 14.45
C THR A 69 3.54 -24.11 13.20
N GLU A 70 3.02 -23.86 12.00
CA GLU A 70 3.61 -24.34 10.73
C GLU A 70 3.72 -23.26 9.64
N GLU A 71 2.95 -22.17 9.74
CA GLU A 71 2.81 -21.15 8.69
C GLU A 71 3.23 -19.77 9.18
N ASN A 72 3.58 -18.89 8.24
CA ASN A 72 3.92 -17.49 8.54
C ASN A 72 2.71 -16.69 9.04
N VAL A 73 1.50 -17.16 8.75
CA VAL A 73 0.24 -16.54 9.17
C VAL A 73 -0.69 -17.60 9.79
N ALA A 74 -1.32 -17.25 10.93
CA ALA A 74 -2.24 -18.14 11.62
C ALA A 74 -3.59 -18.22 10.89
N ILE A 75 -4.10 -17.09 10.41
CA ILE A 75 -5.33 -17.00 9.62
C ILE A 75 -5.07 -16.18 8.36
N GLU A 76 -5.25 -16.80 7.19
CA GLU A 76 -5.18 -16.16 5.88
C GLU A 76 -6.56 -16.24 5.21
N ILE A 77 -7.12 -15.08 4.86
CA ILE A 77 -8.39 -14.98 4.13
C ILE A 77 -8.17 -14.10 2.91
N SER A 78 -8.19 -14.68 1.71
CA SER A 78 -7.92 -13.91 0.51
C SER A 78 -8.69 -14.36 -0.73
N SER A 79 -8.87 -13.43 -1.68
CA SER A 79 -9.49 -13.71 -2.98
C SER A 79 -10.91 -14.30 -2.91
N ASN A 80 -11.68 -14.06 -1.85
CA ASN A 80 -13.04 -14.61 -1.71
C ASN A 80 -14.09 -13.61 -2.21
N LEU A 81 -14.58 -13.80 -3.44
CA LEU A 81 -15.48 -12.86 -4.12
C LEU A 81 -16.84 -12.66 -3.44
N ASN A 82 -17.31 -13.65 -2.67
CA ASN A 82 -18.63 -13.65 -2.07
C ASN A 82 -18.63 -13.59 -0.54
N LEU A 83 -17.46 -13.49 0.08
CA LEU A 83 -17.33 -13.57 1.52
C LEU A 83 -17.77 -12.25 2.15
N GLU A 84 -18.79 -12.30 2.99
CA GLU A 84 -19.34 -11.18 3.74
C GLU A 84 -19.01 -11.33 5.21
N TRP A 85 -18.83 -10.20 5.90
CA TRP A 85 -18.65 -10.20 7.35
C TRP A 85 -20.00 -10.39 8.04
N LYS A 86 -20.06 -11.31 9.00
CA LYS A 86 -21.23 -11.53 9.83
C LYS A 86 -20.89 -11.23 11.28
N GLU A 87 -21.68 -10.36 11.89
CA GLU A 87 -21.52 -9.98 13.29
C GLU A 87 -21.65 -11.22 14.20
N GLY A 88 -20.72 -11.36 15.16
CA GLY A 88 -20.74 -12.44 16.15
C GLY A 88 -19.68 -13.53 15.96
N ASN A 89 -18.97 -13.57 14.83
CA ASN A 89 -17.89 -14.53 14.59
C ASN A 89 -16.55 -13.99 15.09
N VAL A 90 -16.25 -14.14 16.38
CA VAL A 90 -14.94 -13.74 16.92
C VAL A 90 -14.22 -14.93 17.53
N VAL A 91 -13.16 -15.36 16.84
CA VAL A 91 -12.16 -16.28 17.39
C VAL A 91 -11.41 -15.55 18.52
N ILE A 92 -11.28 -16.21 19.67
CA ILE A 92 -10.89 -15.55 20.93
C ILE A 92 -9.37 -15.31 21.01
N TYR A 93 -8.57 -16.07 20.25
CA TYR A 93 -7.12 -15.94 20.25
C TYR A 93 -6.54 -16.29 18.88
N ILE A 94 -5.90 -15.31 18.23
CA ILE A 94 -5.25 -15.46 16.92
C ILE A 94 -3.85 -14.85 17.03
N PRO A 95 -2.76 -15.54 16.68
CA PRO A 95 -1.42 -14.96 16.74
C PRO A 95 -1.13 -13.94 15.63
N THR A 96 -1.60 -14.21 14.41
CA THR A 96 -1.40 -13.37 13.21
C THR A 96 -2.58 -13.56 12.25
N ILE A 97 -3.01 -12.49 11.59
CA ILE A 97 -4.14 -12.55 10.64
C ILE A 97 -3.92 -11.65 9.43
N THR A 98 -4.13 -12.20 8.23
CA THR A 98 -4.10 -11.43 6.98
C THR A 98 -5.40 -11.63 6.21
N ILE A 99 -6.09 -10.52 5.94
CA ILE A 99 -7.35 -10.44 5.20
C ILE A 99 -7.21 -9.42 4.08
N TYR A 100 -7.16 -9.89 2.83
CA TYR A 100 -6.95 -9.05 1.63
C TYR A 100 -7.70 -9.59 0.42
N ASP A 101 -7.96 -8.76 -0.58
CA ASP A 101 -8.63 -9.17 -1.84
C ASP A 101 -10.00 -9.85 -1.63
N ASN A 102 -10.77 -9.42 -0.62
CA ASN A 102 -12.12 -9.93 -0.37
C ASN A 102 -13.14 -8.81 -0.59
N PRO A 103 -13.63 -8.60 -1.82
CA PRO A 103 -14.36 -7.38 -2.20
C PRO A 103 -15.69 -7.17 -1.46
N LYS A 104 -16.29 -8.23 -0.89
CA LYS A 104 -17.52 -8.11 -0.08
C LYS A 104 -17.28 -8.18 1.42
N LEU A 105 -16.04 -8.41 1.86
CA LEU A 105 -15.73 -8.60 3.27
C LEU A 105 -15.49 -7.24 3.92
N CYS A 106 -16.56 -6.65 4.44
CA CYS A 106 -16.50 -5.40 5.18
C CYS A 106 -16.48 -5.69 6.67
N ILE A 107 -15.34 -5.50 7.34
CA ILE A 107 -15.23 -5.68 8.80
C ILE A 107 -15.54 -4.35 9.50
N PRO A 108 -16.64 -4.23 10.27
CA PRO A 108 -16.97 -3.02 11.02
C PRO A 108 -15.81 -2.57 11.92
N GLN A 109 -15.66 -1.26 12.14
CA GLN A 109 -14.51 -0.73 12.89
C GLN A 109 -14.38 -1.31 14.31
N ASP A 110 -15.51 -1.56 14.97
CA ASP A 110 -15.52 -2.19 16.29
C ASP A 110 -14.97 -3.62 16.23
N ASP A 111 -15.34 -4.37 15.19
CA ASP A 111 -14.90 -5.76 14.95
C ASP A 111 -13.45 -5.84 14.53
N LEU A 112 -13.02 -4.89 13.71
CA LEU A 112 -11.64 -4.71 13.37
C LEU A 112 -10.80 -4.45 14.61
N THR A 113 -11.28 -3.59 15.52
CA THR A 113 -10.61 -3.32 16.79
C THR A 113 -10.55 -4.58 17.66
N ARG A 114 -11.65 -5.36 17.69
CA ARG A 114 -11.68 -6.67 18.37
C ARG A 114 -10.69 -7.65 17.77
N LEU A 115 -10.62 -7.77 16.44
CA LEU A 115 -9.67 -8.63 15.73
C LEU A 115 -8.22 -8.21 15.95
N LYS A 116 -7.91 -6.91 15.83
CA LYS A 116 -6.58 -6.36 16.10
C LYS A 116 -6.16 -6.61 17.56
N LYS A 117 -7.11 -6.51 18.50
CA LYS A 117 -6.86 -6.83 19.92
C LYS A 117 -6.69 -8.33 20.16
N ALA A 118 -7.47 -9.18 19.48
CA ALA A 118 -7.36 -10.63 19.55
C ALA A 118 -6.08 -11.17 18.89
N ALA A 119 -5.54 -10.42 17.91
CA ALA A 119 -4.24 -10.65 17.28
C ALA A 119 -3.05 -10.41 18.24
N ASP A 120 -3.29 -9.72 19.36
CA ASP A 120 -2.31 -9.20 20.32
C ASP A 120 -1.24 -8.28 19.70
N ALA A 121 -0.67 -7.39 20.51
CA ALA A 121 0.23 -6.30 20.07
C ALA A 121 1.62 -6.76 19.55
N LEU A 122 1.84 -8.06 19.39
CA LEU A 122 3.11 -8.64 18.90
C LEU A 122 3.19 -8.74 17.36
N SER A 123 2.09 -8.44 16.65
CA SER A 123 1.94 -8.61 15.19
C SER A 123 1.56 -7.29 14.47
N ILE A 124 2.04 -6.14 14.94
CA ILE A 124 1.72 -4.85 14.29
C ILE A 124 2.17 -4.85 12.82
N ASP A 125 3.23 -5.58 12.50
CA ASP A 125 3.80 -5.67 11.15
C ASP A 125 3.14 -6.74 10.24
N ASN A 126 2.40 -7.70 10.81
CA ASN A 126 1.85 -8.85 10.06
C ASN A 126 0.31 -8.91 10.03
N THR A 127 -0.37 -7.89 10.58
CA THR A 127 -1.83 -7.82 10.58
C THR A 127 -2.34 -6.89 9.49
N PHE A 128 -2.51 -7.41 8.27
CA PHE A 128 -3.19 -6.70 7.20
C PHE A 128 -4.68 -7.07 7.25
N ILE A 129 -5.55 -6.14 7.61
CA ILE A 129 -7.00 -6.36 7.60
C ILE A 129 -7.64 -5.25 6.77
N GLN A 130 -8.35 -5.64 5.72
CA GLN A 130 -9.15 -4.73 4.89
C GLN A 130 -10.22 -4.05 5.76
N GLU A 131 -10.12 -2.72 5.91
CA GLU A 131 -11.07 -1.89 6.64
C GLU A 131 -12.40 -1.77 5.87
N CYS A 132 -13.52 -1.76 6.60
CA CYS A 132 -14.83 -1.49 6.03
C CYS A 132 -14.84 -0.21 5.19
N GLN A 133 -15.21 -0.35 3.92
CA GLN A 133 -14.99 0.64 2.88
C GLN A 133 -16.13 0.58 1.89
N CYS A 134 -16.50 1.75 1.33
CA CYS A 134 -17.78 1.92 0.67
C CYS A 134 -17.90 1.08 -0.60
N ASP A 135 -19.12 0.66 -0.87
CA ASP A 135 -19.55 0.04 -2.10
C ASP A 135 -20.67 0.87 -2.74
N MET A 136 -21.18 0.43 -3.88
CA MET A 136 -22.22 1.17 -4.60
C MET A 136 -23.52 1.31 -3.79
N GLU A 137 -23.93 0.26 -3.07
CA GLU A 137 -25.14 0.28 -2.24
C GLU A 137 -25.02 1.33 -1.12
N THR A 138 -23.85 1.42 -0.49
CA THR A 138 -23.53 2.42 0.52
C THR A 138 -23.56 3.82 -0.09
N LEU A 139 -23.02 4.04 -1.29
CA LEU A 139 -23.08 5.35 -1.95
C LEU A 139 -24.53 5.75 -2.25
N GLU A 140 -25.33 4.86 -2.81
CA GLU A 140 -26.73 5.12 -3.18
C GLU A 140 -27.59 5.41 -1.95
N LYS A 141 -27.53 4.56 -0.93
CA LYS A 141 -28.28 4.74 0.33
C LYS A 141 -27.93 6.06 1.03
N ASN A 142 -26.65 6.43 1.04
CA ASN A 142 -26.23 7.70 1.62
C ASN A 142 -26.65 8.89 0.77
N SER A 143 -26.71 8.72 -0.56
CA SER A 143 -27.19 9.77 -1.47
C SER A 143 -28.68 10.09 -1.30
N GLU A 144 -29.49 9.12 -0.89
CA GLU A 144 -30.92 9.30 -0.62
C GLU A 144 -31.19 9.96 0.73
N THR A 145 -30.32 9.72 1.71
CA THR A 145 -30.52 10.12 3.12
C THR A 145 -29.76 11.38 3.52
N ALA A 146 -28.77 11.80 2.73
CA ALA A 146 -27.90 12.92 3.07
C ALA A 146 -28.61 14.27 3.03
N LYS A 147 -29.10 14.70 4.21
CA LYS A 147 -29.26 16.12 4.54
C LYS A 147 -27.94 16.75 5.04
N ASP A 148 -26.95 15.94 5.42
CA ASP A 148 -25.65 16.42 5.94
C ASP A 148 -24.47 15.60 5.40
N LEU A 149 -23.64 16.23 4.55
CA LEU A 149 -22.39 15.69 4.02
C LEU A 149 -21.29 15.49 5.08
N GLY A 150 -21.52 15.95 6.32
CA GLY A 150 -20.54 15.92 7.41
C GLY A 150 -20.28 14.54 8.00
N ASN A 151 -21.28 13.65 7.96
CA ASN A 151 -21.18 12.32 8.57
C ASN A 151 -20.71 11.21 7.62
N PHE A 152 -20.54 11.52 6.33
CA PHE A 152 -19.97 10.55 5.41
C PHE A 152 -18.46 10.48 5.63
N THR A 153 -18.06 9.53 6.48
CA THR A 153 -16.66 9.17 6.73
C THR A 153 -15.96 8.87 5.41
N HIS A 154 -14.67 9.20 5.35
CA HIS A 154 -13.90 9.16 4.11
C HIS A 154 -13.91 7.76 3.49
N CYS A 155 -14.39 7.66 2.25
CA CYS A 155 -14.27 6.44 1.46
C CYS A 155 -12.82 6.27 1.02
N VAL A 156 -11.97 5.71 1.88
CA VAL A 156 -10.54 5.61 1.57
C VAL A 156 -10.31 4.66 0.42
N THR A 157 -10.97 3.51 0.43
CA THR A 157 -11.05 2.64 -0.73
C THR A 157 -12.50 2.21 -0.98
N PHE A 158 -12.78 1.87 -2.22
CA PHE A 158 -14.08 1.45 -2.72
C PHE A 158 -13.98 -0.03 -3.09
N ASN A 159 -14.91 -0.84 -2.60
CA ASN A 159 -14.92 -2.27 -2.89
C ASN A 159 -16.08 -2.64 -3.82
N GLY A 160 -15.77 -3.46 -4.82
CA GLY A 160 -16.72 -3.85 -5.87
C GLY A 160 -16.68 -2.93 -7.08
N ASN A 161 -17.68 -3.08 -7.95
CA ASN A 161 -17.73 -2.37 -9.23
C ASN A 161 -18.46 -1.02 -9.07
N LEU A 162 -17.75 0.07 -9.29
CA LEU A 162 -18.32 1.42 -9.34
C LEU A 162 -19.03 1.60 -10.68
N THR A 163 -20.36 1.46 -10.69
CA THR A 163 -21.16 1.53 -11.93
C THR A 163 -22.03 2.78 -11.92
N ILE A 164 -21.75 3.72 -12.82
CA ILE A 164 -22.51 4.95 -13.05
C ILE A 164 -23.26 4.82 -14.37
N ASN A 165 -24.58 4.96 -14.36
CA ASN A 165 -25.41 4.89 -15.55
C ASN A 165 -26.61 5.85 -15.52
N GLU A 166 -27.51 5.75 -16.52
CA GLU A 166 -28.70 6.60 -16.64
C GLU A 166 -29.62 6.60 -15.39
N ARG A 167 -29.50 5.59 -14.52
CA ARG A 167 -30.29 5.41 -13.29
C ARG A 167 -29.58 5.96 -12.06
N THR A 168 -28.26 6.15 -12.13
CA THR A 168 -27.48 6.64 -11.00
C THR A 168 -27.81 8.10 -10.72
N ASN A 169 -28.30 8.37 -9.51
CA ASN A 169 -28.66 9.72 -9.08
C ASN A 169 -27.44 10.66 -9.11
N GLU A 170 -27.61 11.90 -9.58
CA GLU A 170 -26.56 12.93 -9.57
C GLU A 170 -26.01 13.19 -8.16
N SER A 171 -26.80 13.01 -7.10
CA SER A 171 -26.31 13.15 -5.72
C SER A 171 -25.20 12.17 -5.35
N VAL A 172 -25.12 11.01 -6.01
CA VAL A 172 -24.04 10.01 -5.82
C VAL A 172 -22.68 10.59 -6.20
N GLN A 173 -22.63 11.55 -7.13
CA GLN A 173 -21.40 12.20 -7.59
C GLN A 173 -20.61 12.83 -6.43
N LEU A 174 -21.30 13.41 -5.44
CA LEU A 174 -20.67 14.01 -4.25
C LEU A 174 -19.89 12.98 -3.41
N PHE A 175 -20.31 11.72 -3.43
CA PHE A 175 -19.69 10.64 -2.68
C PHE A 175 -18.62 9.93 -3.50
N VAL A 176 -18.84 9.76 -4.81
CA VAL A 176 -17.82 9.25 -5.74
C VAL A 176 -16.56 10.11 -5.70
N ASN A 177 -16.71 11.44 -5.71
CA ASN A 177 -15.58 12.38 -5.61
C ASN A 177 -14.77 12.24 -4.30
N ARG A 178 -15.28 11.51 -3.29
CA ARG A 178 -14.61 11.26 -2.01
C ARG A 178 -13.86 9.93 -1.94
N ILE A 179 -13.88 9.11 -3.00
CA ILE A 179 -13.06 7.90 -3.08
C ILE A 179 -11.59 8.33 -3.13
N LYS A 180 -10.82 8.02 -2.07
CA LYS A 180 -9.50 8.64 -1.84
C LYS A 180 -8.31 7.87 -2.36
N ARG A 181 -8.38 6.55 -2.58
CA ARG A 181 -7.15 5.78 -2.77
C ARG A 181 -7.29 4.62 -3.74
N VAL A 182 -8.10 3.63 -3.44
CA VAL A 182 -8.16 2.40 -4.24
C VAL A 182 -9.60 2.04 -4.59
N VAL A 183 -9.82 1.52 -5.79
CA VAL A 183 -11.04 0.79 -6.16
C VAL A 183 -10.66 -0.67 -6.35
N HIS A 184 -11.12 -1.57 -5.48
CA HIS A 184 -10.99 -3.02 -5.66
C HIS A 184 -12.21 -3.54 -6.44
N GLY A 185 -12.14 -3.41 -7.76
CA GLY A 185 -13.17 -3.77 -8.72
C GLY A 185 -12.98 -3.01 -10.03
N SER A 186 -14.05 -2.86 -10.80
CA SER A 186 -14.05 -2.04 -12.02
C SER A 186 -14.76 -0.70 -11.83
N ILE A 187 -14.40 0.29 -12.63
CA ILE A 187 -15.11 1.56 -12.79
C ILE A 187 -15.83 1.50 -14.14
N THR A 188 -17.15 1.62 -14.16
CA THR A 188 -17.95 1.62 -15.38
C THR A 188 -18.83 2.86 -15.39
N VAL A 189 -18.70 3.72 -16.39
CA VAL A 189 -19.55 4.89 -16.63
C VAL A 189 -20.21 4.70 -17.99
N ILE A 190 -21.50 4.36 -18.02
CA ILE A 190 -22.21 3.98 -19.25
C ILE A 190 -23.59 4.63 -19.34
N ASP A 191 -23.89 5.28 -20.46
CA ASP A 191 -25.18 5.96 -20.68
C ASP A 191 -25.55 6.94 -19.52
N SER A 192 -24.55 7.50 -18.84
CA SER A 192 -24.73 8.42 -17.72
C SER A 192 -25.17 9.81 -18.20
N LYS A 193 -26.00 10.47 -17.38
CA LYS A 193 -26.41 11.88 -17.55
C LYS A 193 -25.45 12.87 -16.88
N TRP A 194 -24.39 12.36 -16.26
CA TRP A 194 -23.42 13.22 -15.56
C TRP A 194 -22.61 14.04 -16.56
N LYS A 195 -22.52 15.34 -16.31
CA LYS A 195 -21.65 16.24 -17.09
C LYS A 195 -20.17 16.10 -16.76
N LYS A 196 -19.85 15.72 -15.52
CA LYS A 196 -18.50 15.57 -15.02
C LYS A 196 -18.36 14.25 -14.29
N PHE A 197 -17.33 13.48 -14.58
CA PHE A 197 -16.95 12.30 -13.80
C PHE A 197 -15.60 12.55 -13.16
N ALA A 198 -15.56 12.73 -11.84
CA ALA A 198 -14.35 13.10 -11.13
C ALA A 198 -14.03 12.10 -10.01
N LEU A 199 -12.76 11.72 -9.94
CA LEU A 199 -12.17 10.88 -8.91
C LEU A 199 -10.83 11.52 -8.51
N PRO A 200 -10.87 12.72 -7.89
CA PRO A 200 -9.71 13.61 -7.73
C PRO A 200 -8.61 13.03 -6.86
N SER A 201 -8.95 12.05 -6.01
CA SER A 201 -8.02 11.43 -5.09
C SER A 201 -7.65 9.99 -5.46
N LEU A 202 -8.37 9.34 -6.38
CA LEU A 202 -8.16 7.93 -6.69
C LEU A 202 -6.73 7.66 -7.19
N GLU A 203 -6.03 6.70 -6.58
CA GLU A 203 -4.64 6.37 -6.87
C GLU A 203 -4.48 5.02 -7.60
N SER A 204 -5.35 4.05 -7.33
CA SER A 204 -5.28 2.71 -7.94
C SER A 204 -6.64 2.11 -8.24
N VAL A 205 -6.74 1.36 -9.34
CA VAL A 205 -7.87 0.48 -9.64
C VAL A 205 -7.36 -0.93 -9.80
N GLU A 206 -7.95 -1.86 -9.05
CA GLU A 206 -7.55 -3.26 -9.01
C GLU A 206 -8.75 -4.12 -9.39
N SER A 207 -8.81 -4.50 -10.66
CA SER A 207 -9.85 -5.39 -11.17
C SER A 207 -9.35 -6.82 -11.25
N LEU A 208 -10.06 -7.72 -10.56
CA LEU A 208 -9.82 -9.15 -10.64
C LEU A 208 -10.40 -9.79 -11.90
N GLN A 209 -11.21 -9.08 -12.70
CA GLN A 209 -11.83 -9.61 -13.93
C GLN A 209 -12.13 -8.50 -14.93
N GLY A 210 -11.78 -8.72 -16.21
CA GLY A 210 -12.11 -7.81 -17.31
C GLY A 210 -11.42 -6.45 -17.26
N THR A 211 -12.02 -5.46 -17.93
CA THR A 211 -11.51 -4.09 -18.03
C THR A 211 -11.68 -3.36 -16.70
N ALA A 212 -10.60 -2.74 -16.21
CA ALA A 212 -10.62 -2.01 -14.93
C ALA A 212 -11.41 -0.70 -14.99
N ILE A 213 -11.36 0.02 -16.11
CA ILE A 213 -12.09 1.27 -16.30
C ILE A 213 -12.75 1.28 -17.70
N THR A 214 -14.07 1.46 -17.73
CA THR A 214 -14.91 1.49 -18.92
C THR A 214 -15.74 2.77 -18.91
N ILE A 215 -15.62 3.60 -19.95
CA ILE A 215 -16.44 4.81 -20.12
C ILE A 215 -16.99 4.83 -21.54
N VAL A 216 -18.29 4.62 -21.70
CA VAL A 216 -18.93 4.36 -23.01
C VAL A 216 -20.31 5.05 -23.09
N ASN A 217 -20.66 5.61 -24.24
CA ASN A 217 -21.99 6.15 -24.55
C ASN A 217 -22.55 7.24 -23.60
N ASN A 218 -21.71 8.02 -22.90
CA ASN A 218 -22.21 9.07 -22.01
C ASN A 218 -22.39 10.40 -22.76
N THR A 219 -23.46 10.56 -23.54
CA THR A 219 -23.63 11.73 -24.43
C THR A 219 -23.59 13.10 -23.73
N ASP A 220 -23.90 13.14 -22.44
CA ASP A 220 -23.92 14.36 -21.62
C ASP A 220 -22.58 14.61 -20.89
N LEU A 221 -21.64 13.66 -20.90
CA LEU A 221 -20.38 13.74 -20.17
C LEU A 221 -19.37 14.62 -20.92
N GLU A 222 -19.11 15.80 -20.37
CA GLU A 222 -18.23 16.83 -20.94
C GLU A 222 -16.80 16.73 -20.37
N GLU A 223 -16.64 16.21 -19.14
CA GLU A 223 -15.37 16.25 -18.40
C GLU A 223 -15.11 14.95 -17.61
N ILE A 224 -13.88 14.44 -17.70
CA ILE A 224 -13.39 13.29 -16.93
C ILE A 224 -12.11 13.71 -16.19
N GLU A 225 -12.11 13.62 -14.86
CA GLU A 225 -10.98 13.98 -14.00
C GLU A 225 -10.58 12.82 -13.08
N ILE A 226 -9.46 12.15 -13.38
CA ILE A 226 -8.88 11.15 -12.48
C ILE A 226 -7.38 11.46 -12.27
N PRO A 227 -7.03 12.66 -11.78
CA PRO A 227 -5.69 13.24 -11.86
C PRO A 227 -4.64 12.49 -11.04
N ARG A 228 -5.05 11.65 -10.08
CA ARG A 228 -4.13 10.91 -9.21
C ARG A 228 -4.00 9.43 -9.55
N LEU A 229 -4.69 8.93 -10.57
CA LEU A 229 -4.66 7.51 -10.89
C LEU A 229 -3.26 7.11 -11.37
N ARG A 230 -2.60 6.23 -10.61
CA ARG A 230 -1.22 5.78 -10.83
C ARG A 230 -1.15 4.35 -11.31
N GLU A 231 -2.07 3.52 -10.82
CA GLU A 231 -1.98 2.09 -10.98
C GLU A 231 -3.31 1.49 -11.46
N ILE A 232 -3.22 0.65 -12.49
CA ILE A 232 -4.34 -0.19 -12.94
C ILE A 232 -3.84 -1.63 -12.96
N LYS A 233 -4.34 -2.43 -12.01
CA LYS A 233 -4.09 -3.87 -11.94
C LYS A 233 -5.27 -4.62 -12.55
N THR A 234 -4.96 -5.50 -13.50
CA THR A 234 -5.93 -6.43 -14.11
C THR A 234 -5.34 -7.83 -14.08
N SER A 235 -6.12 -8.82 -13.66
CA SER A 235 -5.70 -10.23 -13.65
C SER A 235 -5.74 -10.90 -15.04
N GLY A 236 -6.28 -10.23 -16.06
CA GLY A 236 -6.48 -10.74 -17.42
C GLY A 236 -5.46 -10.24 -18.44
N ALA A 237 -5.24 -11.03 -19.50
CA ALA A 237 -4.17 -10.85 -20.49
C ALA A 237 -4.32 -9.66 -21.45
N ASN A 238 -5.42 -8.91 -21.43
CA ASN A 238 -5.58 -7.73 -22.29
C ASN A 238 -6.63 -6.78 -21.69
N GLU A 239 -6.39 -5.47 -21.88
CA GLU A 239 -7.32 -4.34 -21.67
C GLU A 239 -7.32 -3.69 -20.28
N LYS A 240 -6.27 -2.90 -20.01
CA LYS A 240 -6.22 -2.00 -18.82
C LYS A 240 -7.21 -0.83 -18.92
N LEU A 241 -7.64 -0.47 -20.12
CA LEU A 241 -8.54 0.66 -20.37
C LEU A 241 -9.23 0.47 -21.73
N GLN A 242 -10.57 0.49 -21.76
CA GLN A 242 -11.35 0.62 -22.99
C GLN A 242 -12.13 1.93 -22.95
N LEU A 243 -11.66 2.91 -23.72
CA LEU A 243 -12.39 4.15 -24.03
C LEU A 243 -12.98 3.97 -25.43
N THR A 244 -14.27 3.66 -25.52
CA THR A 244 -14.92 3.46 -26.81
C THR A 244 -16.09 4.41 -26.95
N GLN A 245 -15.99 5.29 -27.96
CA GLN A 245 -16.98 6.28 -28.39
C GLN A 245 -17.36 7.36 -27.36
N MET A 246 -16.57 8.44 -27.32
CA MET A 246 -17.02 9.70 -26.70
C MET A 246 -16.48 11.01 -27.31
N LEU A 247 -15.51 10.99 -28.22
CA LEU A 247 -15.05 12.24 -28.82
C LEU A 247 -14.88 12.07 -30.32
N ASN A 248 -15.71 12.78 -31.08
CA ASN A 248 -15.51 12.97 -32.51
C ASN A 248 -14.23 13.77 -32.84
N ASP A 249 -13.35 14.10 -31.88
CA ASP A 249 -11.98 14.60 -32.14
C ASP A 249 -11.05 14.69 -30.90
N GLY A 250 -11.21 13.81 -29.91
CA GLY A 250 -10.51 13.95 -28.63
C GLY A 250 -10.05 12.61 -28.08
N GLU A 251 -8.76 12.34 -28.18
CA GLU A 251 -8.12 11.23 -27.49
C GLU A 251 -8.12 11.57 -25.99
N VAL A 252 -8.79 10.79 -25.13
CA VAL A 252 -8.56 10.88 -23.67
C VAL A 252 -7.24 10.18 -23.41
N ARG A 253 -6.15 10.92 -23.62
CA ARG A 253 -4.84 10.54 -23.13
C ARG A 253 -4.83 10.90 -21.65
N MET A 254 -4.65 9.92 -20.77
CA MET A 254 -4.02 10.22 -19.49
C MET A 254 -2.53 10.42 -19.78
N ASP A 255 -2.21 11.52 -20.48
CA ASP A 255 -0.85 12.01 -20.51
C ASP A 255 -0.59 12.50 -19.08
N ILE A 256 0.17 11.70 -18.31
CA ILE A 256 0.83 12.25 -17.12
C ILE A 256 1.88 13.18 -17.69
N ASP A 257 1.45 14.41 -18.00
CA ASP A 257 2.35 15.41 -18.54
C ASP A 257 3.50 15.58 -17.55
N PRO A 258 4.75 15.37 -17.99
CA PRO A 258 5.88 15.54 -17.11
C PRO A 258 5.90 16.99 -16.62
N CYS A 259 6.13 17.19 -15.33
CA CYS A 259 6.34 18.54 -14.84
C CYS A 259 7.70 19.00 -15.35
N ILE A 260 7.66 19.96 -16.26
CA ILE A 260 8.87 20.59 -16.79
C ILE A 260 9.39 21.55 -15.72
N ILE A 261 10.56 21.24 -15.18
CA ILE A 261 11.24 22.09 -14.21
C ILE A 261 12.20 23.00 -14.96
N GLU A 262 11.93 24.30 -14.93
CA GLU A 262 12.93 25.30 -15.31
C GLU A 262 13.87 25.66 -14.15
N ASN A 263 13.35 25.67 -12.91
CA ASN A 263 14.12 25.84 -11.68
C ASN A 263 13.47 25.11 -10.47
N SER A 264 14.26 24.80 -9.44
CA SER A 264 13.81 24.04 -8.26
C SER A 264 12.71 24.72 -7.44
N GLU A 265 12.61 26.06 -7.46
CA GLU A 265 11.55 26.81 -6.78
C GLU A 265 10.17 26.58 -7.41
N SER A 266 10.13 26.37 -8.74
CA SER A 266 8.89 26.10 -9.48
C SER A 266 8.22 24.82 -9.02
N LEU A 267 8.99 23.85 -8.49
CA LEU A 267 8.46 22.56 -8.05
C LEU A 267 7.56 22.63 -6.82
N LYS A 268 7.74 23.65 -5.98
CA LYS A 268 6.89 23.85 -4.79
C LYS A 268 5.42 24.06 -5.16
N ASN A 269 5.15 24.49 -6.39
CA ASN A 269 3.79 24.68 -6.90
C ASN A 269 3.15 23.38 -7.42
N TYR A 270 3.92 22.30 -7.59
CA TYR A 270 3.47 21.02 -8.12
C TYR A 270 3.45 19.95 -7.02
N SER A 271 2.45 20.00 -6.15
CA SER A 271 2.32 19.09 -5.00
C SER A 271 2.03 17.62 -5.36
N SER A 272 1.80 17.31 -6.64
CA SER A 272 1.45 15.97 -7.13
C SER A 272 2.29 15.51 -8.33
N CYS A 273 3.47 16.10 -8.53
CA CYS A 273 4.30 15.74 -9.67
C CYS A 273 4.91 14.34 -9.54
N MET A 274 4.56 13.43 -10.45
CA MET A 274 5.12 12.07 -10.47
C MET A 274 6.33 11.95 -11.41
N VAL A 275 6.22 12.55 -12.61
CA VAL A 275 7.28 12.54 -13.62
C VAL A 275 7.84 13.94 -13.70
N VAL A 276 9.13 14.07 -13.40
CA VAL A 276 9.87 15.32 -13.49
C VAL A 276 10.71 15.33 -14.75
N GLN A 277 10.64 16.40 -15.52
CA GLN A 277 11.59 16.68 -16.61
C GLN A 277 12.43 17.89 -16.24
N GLY A 278 13.70 17.66 -15.93
CA GLY A 278 14.63 18.66 -15.39
C GLY A 278 15.44 18.10 -14.22
N ASP A 279 16.40 18.88 -13.74
CA ASP A 279 17.24 18.49 -12.61
C ASP A 279 16.55 18.80 -11.28
N ILE A 280 16.80 17.96 -10.27
CA ILE A 280 16.43 18.25 -8.88
C ILE A 280 17.70 18.59 -8.12
N GLU A 281 17.75 19.82 -7.61
CA GLU A 281 18.88 20.34 -6.84
C GLU A 281 18.41 20.73 -5.43
N VAL A 282 18.95 20.02 -4.43
CA VAL A 282 18.74 20.26 -3.00
C VAL A 282 20.06 20.76 -2.43
N ILE A 283 20.25 22.09 -2.45
CA ILE A 283 21.51 22.76 -2.12
C ILE A 283 21.28 23.73 -0.97
N GLY A 284 22.10 23.65 0.09
CA GLY A 284 22.15 24.68 1.14
C GLY A 284 20.85 24.92 1.92
N GLY A 285 19.91 23.97 1.87
CA GLY A 285 18.56 24.08 2.45
C GLY A 285 18.51 23.88 3.97
N GLY A 286 17.46 24.44 4.59
CA GLY A 286 17.28 24.55 6.04
C GLY A 286 17.15 23.20 6.76
N SER A 287 17.23 23.25 8.08
CA SER A 287 17.25 22.08 8.97
C SER A 287 15.92 21.29 9.04
N SER A 288 14.93 21.57 8.18
CA SER A 288 13.57 21.06 8.29
C SER A 288 13.15 20.24 7.06
N MET A 289 12.81 18.97 7.26
CA MET A 289 12.28 18.08 6.22
C MET A 289 11.03 18.61 5.50
N LYS A 290 10.25 19.49 6.15
CA LYS A 290 9.05 20.08 5.56
C LYS A 290 9.34 20.88 4.29
N GLU A 291 10.57 21.39 4.13
CA GLU A 291 10.96 22.13 2.94
C GLU A 291 10.98 21.27 1.68
N PHE A 292 11.04 19.94 1.82
CA PHE A 292 11.17 18.99 0.71
C PHE A 292 9.95 18.08 0.53
N GLU A 293 8.85 18.32 1.24
CA GLU A 293 7.65 17.47 1.20
C GLU A 293 7.05 17.36 -0.21
N TYR A 294 7.23 18.38 -1.06
CA TYR A 294 6.79 18.37 -2.45
C TYR A 294 7.49 17.29 -3.31
N LEU A 295 8.68 16.83 -2.90
CA LEU A 295 9.43 15.77 -3.59
C LEU A 295 8.91 14.36 -3.25
N ALA A 296 8.07 14.21 -2.23
CA ALA A 296 7.61 12.91 -1.74
C ALA A 296 6.77 12.13 -2.76
N HIS A 297 6.30 12.78 -3.84
CA HIS A 297 5.49 12.16 -4.89
C HIS A 297 6.25 11.89 -6.19
N VAL A 298 7.48 12.40 -6.33
CA VAL A 298 8.25 12.20 -7.56
C VAL A 298 8.68 10.74 -7.64
N GLU A 299 8.29 10.06 -8.72
CA GLU A 299 8.64 8.65 -8.97
C GLU A 299 9.66 8.51 -10.11
N TYR A 300 9.62 9.40 -11.10
CA TYR A 300 10.50 9.34 -12.27
C TYR A 300 11.17 10.69 -12.49
N LEU A 301 12.50 10.68 -12.58
CA LEU A 301 13.29 11.87 -12.82
C LEU A 301 14.02 11.77 -14.17
N HIS A 302 13.59 12.58 -15.13
CA HIS A 302 14.29 12.84 -16.40
C HIS A 302 15.22 14.04 -16.23
N GLY A 303 16.28 13.80 -15.50
CA GLY A 303 17.33 14.75 -15.19
C GLY A 303 18.27 14.13 -14.17
N CYS A 304 19.09 14.97 -13.56
CA CYS A 304 20.07 14.52 -12.58
C CYS A 304 19.65 14.99 -11.18
N LEU A 305 19.96 14.18 -10.15
CA LEU A 305 19.68 14.50 -8.75
C LEU A 305 20.95 14.97 -8.05
N THR A 306 20.91 16.16 -7.45
CA THR A 306 22.02 16.73 -6.69
C THR A 306 21.55 17.11 -5.28
N VAL A 307 22.16 16.53 -4.24
CA VAL A 307 21.91 16.83 -2.82
C VAL A 307 23.23 17.21 -2.16
N THR A 308 23.46 18.52 -1.95
CA THR A 308 24.77 18.99 -1.48
C THR A 308 24.69 20.05 -0.40
N ASN A 309 25.65 20.02 0.52
CA ASN A 309 25.80 21.01 1.60
C ASN A 309 24.51 21.23 2.41
N THR A 310 23.78 20.16 2.73
CA THR A 310 22.50 20.27 3.45
C THR A 310 22.59 19.79 4.90
N ALA A 311 21.62 20.22 5.70
CA ALA A 311 21.46 19.81 7.10
C ALA A 311 20.48 18.63 7.27
N VAL A 312 20.06 17.97 6.19
CA VAL A 312 19.11 16.84 6.27
C VAL A 312 19.75 15.64 6.95
N GLN A 313 18.96 14.90 7.73
CA GLN A 313 19.41 13.72 8.45
C GLN A 313 19.12 12.42 7.69
N ASP A 314 18.13 12.47 6.79
CA ASP A 314 17.67 11.35 5.99
C ASP A 314 17.19 11.81 4.61
N LEU A 315 17.14 10.88 3.66
CA LEU A 315 16.66 11.10 2.29
C LEU A 315 15.22 10.58 2.06
N SER A 316 14.47 10.24 3.12
CA SER A 316 13.15 9.59 3.00
C SER A 316 12.09 10.48 2.33
N PHE A 317 12.33 11.78 2.22
CA PHE A 317 11.53 12.68 1.39
C PHE A 317 11.59 12.35 -0.11
N LEU A 318 12.54 11.51 -0.55
CA LEU A 318 12.65 10.94 -1.90
C LEU A 318 12.34 9.43 -1.94
N ARG A 319 11.67 8.87 -0.92
CA ARG A 319 11.34 7.43 -0.86
C ARG A 319 10.51 6.91 -2.03
N SER A 320 9.76 7.79 -2.71
CA SER A 320 8.94 7.43 -3.87
C SER A 320 9.71 7.45 -5.19
N LEU A 321 10.89 8.07 -5.23
CA LEU A 321 11.68 8.21 -6.47
C LEU A 321 12.22 6.85 -6.88
N LYS A 322 11.71 6.26 -7.95
CA LYS A 322 12.05 4.90 -8.42
C LYS A 322 13.16 4.92 -9.46
N GLU A 323 13.14 5.90 -10.37
CA GLU A 323 14.04 5.93 -11.53
C GLU A 323 14.67 7.31 -11.75
N VAL A 324 15.95 7.31 -12.14
CA VAL A 324 16.71 8.51 -12.53
C VAL A 324 17.35 8.32 -13.90
N HIS A 325 17.08 9.23 -14.83
CA HIS A 325 17.60 9.25 -16.18
C HIS A 325 18.32 10.57 -16.46
N CYS A 326 19.63 10.59 -16.22
CA CYS A 326 20.45 11.78 -16.41
C CYS A 326 21.09 11.77 -17.80
N ASP A 327 20.84 12.82 -18.58
CA ASP A 327 21.36 12.98 -19.93
C ASP A 327 22.52 13.97 -20.03
N LYS A 328 23.00 14.47 -18.88
CA LYS A 328 24.11 15.44 -18.76
C LYS A 328 25.43 14.73 -18.44
N ASP A 329 26.55 15.36 -18.79
CA ASP A 329 27.91 14.84 -18.54
C ASP A 329 28.35 15.02 -17.07
N LYS A 330 27.48 14.61 -16.13
CA LYS A 330 27.71 14.66 -14.68
C LYS A 330 27.15 13.38 -14.02
N PRO A 331 27.48 13.09 -12.75
CA PRO A 331 26.88 11.99 -12.02
C PRO A 331 25.34 12.03 -12.10
N PRO A 332 24.66 10.91 -12.37
CA PRO A 332 23.19 10.87 -12.39
C PRO A 332 22.59 11.17 -11.00
N ILE A 333 23.31 10.80 -9.95
CA ILE A 333 22.99 11.11 -8.56
C ILE A 333 24.29 11.59 -7.90
N GLU A 334 24.22 12.73 -7.24
CA GLU A 334 25.32 13.37 -6.53
C GLU A 334 24.89 13.73 -5.11
N ILE A 335 25.52 13.14 -4.10
CA ILE A 335 25.22 13.37 -2.67
C ILE A 335 26.52 13.72 -1.96
N VAL A 336 26.77 15.03 -1.78
CA VAL A 336 28.09 15.53 -1.38
C VAL A 336 28.00 16.50 -0.21
N SER A 337 28.85 16.31 0.81
CA SER A 337 29.01 17.26 1.94
C SER A 337 27.75 17.48 2.79
N ASN A 338 26.95 16.43 3.03
CA ASN A 338 25.79 16.50 3.93
C ASN A 338 26.19 15.97 5.32
N ILE A 339 26.74 16.85 6.16
CA ILE A 339 27.41 16.47 7.42
C ILE A 339 26.50 15.78 8.44
N HIS A 340 25.18 15.96 8.33
CA HIS A 340 24.18 15.39 9.23
C HIS A 340 23.47 14.15 8.66
N LEU A 341 23.74 13.79 7.41
CA LEU A 341 23.08 12.68 6.74
C LEU A 341 23.50 11.34 7.34
N ALA A 342 22.60 10.71 8.07
CA ALA A 342 22.83 9.44 8.77
C ALA A 342 21.97 8.28 8.23
N GLN A 343 20.90 8.59 7.49
CA GLN A 343 19.98 7.60 6.94
C GLN A 343 19.88 7.70 5.42
N PHE A 344 20.27 6.63 4.73
CA PHE A 344 20.19 6.54 3.28
C PHE A 344 18.89 5.85 2.83
N ASP A 345 17.76 6.54 2.96
CA ASP A 345 16.45 6.02 2.53
C ASP A 345 16.01 6.66 1.20
N LEU A 346 16.73 6.30 0.13
CA LEU A 346 16.45 6.76 -1.23
C LEU A 346 15.72 5.64 -1.98
N GLY A 347 14.51 5.91 -2.49
CA GLY A 347 13.66 4.91 -3.16
C GLY A 347 14.18 4.40 -4.52
N VAL A 348 15.31 4.95 -4.97
CA VAL A 348 15.81 4.77 -6.33
C VAL A 348 16.26 3.34 -6.51
N SER A 349 15.77 2.74 -7.59
CA SER A 349 16.00 1.34 -7.90
C SER A 349 16.51 1.11 -9.32
N TYR A 350 16.45 2.14 -10.15
CA TYR A 350 17.01 2.17 -11.49
C TYR A 350 17.69 3.53 -11.74
N VAL A 351 18.91 3.48 -12.26
CA VAL A 351 19.68 4.67 -12.63
C VAL A 351 20.27 4.47 -14.01
N SER A 352 20.12 5.47 -14.87
CA SER A 352 20.74 5.49 -16.19
C SER A 352 21.41 6.83 -16.45
N SER A 353 22.52 6.79 -17.17
CA SER A 353 23.30 7.98 -17.53
C SER A 353 23.75 7.88 -18.97
N LYS A 354 23.44 8.91 -19.77
CA LYS A 354 23.92 9.00 -21.16
C LYS A 354 25.44 8.87 -21.26
N PHE A 355 26.16 9.44 -20.29
CA PHE A 355 27.62 9.51 -20.26
C PHE A 355 28.27 8.43 -19.38
N LYS A 356 27.47 7.47 -18.85
CA LYS A 356 27.95 6.37 -17.98
C LYS A 356 28.73 6.88 -16.76
N LYS A 357 28.42 8.08 -16.26
CA LYS A 357 29.04 8.60 -15.04
C LYS A 357 28.55 7.78 -13.85
N PRO A 358 29.43 7.46 -12.89
CA PRO A 358 29.03 6.75 -11.67
C PRO A 358 28.18 7.65 -10.78
N ILE A 359 27.46 7.03 -9.85
CA ILE A 359 26.80 7.75 -8.75
C ILE A 359 27.89 8.27 -7.81
N LEU A 360 27.81 9.53 -7.40
CA LEU A 360 28.82 10.18 -6.56
C LEU A 360 28.30 10.38 -5.13
N ILE A 361 28.96 9.77 -4.15
CA ILE A 361 28.64 9.96 -2.72
C ILE A 361 29.93 10.27 -1.96
N GLN A 362 30.05 11.48 -1.44
CA GLN A 362 31.29 11.97 -0.82
C GLN A 362 31.02 12.88 0.38
N TYR A 363 31.94 12.87 1.36
CA TYR A 363 31.92 13.80 2.49
C TYR A 363 30.61 13.77 3.31
N ASN A 364 30.03 12.57 3.53
CA ASN A 364 28.85 12.36 4.37
C ASN A 364 29.25 11.53 5.61
N PRO A 365 29.87 12.14 6.64
CA PRO A 365 30.58 11.42 7.72
C PRO A 365 29.69 10.55 8.62
N LEU A 366 28.39 10.81 8.70
CA LEU A 366 27.45 10.02 9.50
C LEU A 366 26.82 8.86 8.71
N LEU A 367 27.04 8.81 7.39
CA LEU A 367 26.43 7.81 6.52
C LEU A 367 27.17 6.48 6.65
N ARG A 368 26.44 5.40 6.94
CA ARG A 368 27.08 4.10 7.14
C ARG A 368 27.29 3.39 5.80
N ARG A 369 28.51 2.90 5.58
CA ARG A 369 28.88 2.10 4.40
C ARG A 369 27.90 0.96 4.08
N LYS A 370 27.43 0.25 5.11
CA LYS A 370 26.46 -0.85 4.96
C LYS A 370 25.18 -0.43 4.22
N GLN A 371 24.66 0.77 4.47
CA GLN A 371 23.44 1.26 3.81
C GLN A 371 23.68 1.47 2.31
N LEU A 372 24.87 1.94 1.93
CA LEU A 372 25.25 2.13 0.53
C LEU A 372 25.47 0.80 -0.20
N GLU A 373 26.05 -0.19 0.47
CA GLU A 373 26.24 -1.54 -0.09
C GLU A 373 24.89 -2.25 -0.33
N GLU A 374 23.96 -2.14 0.61
CA GLU A 374 22.58 -2.65 0.48
C GLU A 374 21.85 -1.96 -0.69
N TRP A 375 21.97 -0.64 -0.80
CA TRP A 375 21.37 0.09 -1.90
C TRP A 375 22.01 -0.25 -3.26
N GLN A 376 23.33 -0.41 -3.31
CA GLN A 376 24.02 -0.85 -4.52
C GLN A 376 23.54 -2.23 -4.99
N TYR A 377 23.21 -3.12 -4.06
CA TYR A 377 22.63 -4.42 -4.36
C TYR A 377 21.24 -4.28 -5.01
N VAL A 378 20.37 -3.41 -4.47
CA VAL A 378 19.06 -3.08 -5.08
C VAL A 378 19.23 -2.58 -6.52
N LEU A 379 20.19 -1.67 -6.74
CA LEU A 379 20.50 -1.13 -8.07
C LEU A 379 21.04 -2.15 -9.07
N LYS A 380 21.48 -3.34 -8.64
CA LYS A 380 21.91 -4.44 -9.53
C LYS A 380 20.77 -5.38 -9.90
N LEU A 381 19.77 -5.53 -9.04
CA LEU A 381 18.72 -6.53 -9.20
C LEU A 381 17.58 -6.10 -10.13
N ARG A 382 17.22 -4.82 -10.18
CA ARG A 382 15.96 -4.39 -10.82
C ARG A 382 16.09 -4.07 -12.31
N GLU A 383 15.20 -4.58 -13.14
CA GLU A 383 15.10 -4.13 -14.54
C GLU A 383 14.35 -2.79 -14.64
N PRO A 384 14.57 -1.97 -15.68
CA PRO A 384 13.80 -0.75 -15.88
C PRO A 384 12.31 -1.08 -16.02
N SER A 385 11.44 -0.21 -15.50
CA SER A 385 10.01 -0.35 -15.77
C SER A 385 9.73 -0.20 -17.26
N ASN A 386 8.76 -0.95 -17.79
CA ASN A 386 8.35 -0.88 -19.20
C ASN A 386 7.59 0.42 -19.55
N PHE A 387 7.75 1.51 -18.79
CA PHE A 387 7.12 2.79 -19.11
C PHE A 387 7.68 3.31 -20.45
N HIS A 388 6.84 3.25 -21.47
CA HIS A 388 7.22 3.38 -22.88
C HIS A 388 7.59 4.81 -23.29
N ASN A 389 8.47 4.90 -24.30
CA ASN A 389 8.91 6.08 -25.09
C ASN A 389 10.16 6.86 -24.68
N PHE A 390 10.99 6.39 -23.75
CA PHE A 390 12.22 7.12 -23.37
C PHE A 390 13.50 6.67 -24.09
N PRO A 391 14.50 7.57 -24.24
CA PRO A 391 15.81 7.22 -24.76
C PRO A 391 16.45 6.14 -23.88
N LYS A 392 16.85 5.03 -24.50
CA LYS A 392 17.53 3.93 -23.80
C LYS A 392 18.97 4.34 -23.46
N TYR A 393 19.18 4.92 -22.28
CA TYR A 393 20.51 5.17 -21.75
C TYR A 393 21.12 3.91 -21.11
N PRO A 394 22.45 3.77 -21.09
CA PRO A 394 23.10 2.68 -20.39
C PRO A 394 22.86 2.81 -18.87
N ARG A 395 22.60 1.67 -18.25
CA ARG A 395 22.39 1.53 -16.81
C ARG A 395 23.67 1.83 -16.03
N VAL A 396 23.52 2.46 -14.87
CA VAL A 396 24.60 2.76 -13.91
C VAL A 396 24.30 2.05 -12.59
N PHE A 397 25.29 1.31 -12.07
CA PHE A 397 25.25 0.64 -10.77
C PHE A 397 26.56 0.79 -9.98
N ASN A 398 27.53 1.52 -10.54
CA ASN A 398 28.78 1.85 -9.87
C ASN A 398 28.56 3.09 -9.00
N ILE A 399 28.90 2.97 -7.73
CA ILE A 399 28.88 4.05 -6.75
C ILE A 399 30.33 4.36 -6.43
N ASP A 400 30.75 5.59 -6.71
CA ASP A 400 32.03 6.11 -6.30
C ASP A 400 31.88 6.68 -4.89
N ILE A 401 32.34 5.89 -3.92
CA ILE A 401 32.36 6.25 -2.50
C ILE A 401 33.75 6.78 -2.18
N LEU A 402 33.87 8.07 -1.89
CA LEU A 402 35.10 8.66 -1.39
C LEU A 402 34.89 9.24 0.02
N ASP A 403 35.86 8.99 0.90
CA ASP A 403 35.99 9.62 2.21
C ASP A 403 34.84 9.37 3.22
N ILE A 404 34.32 8.13 3.32
CA ILE A 404 33.42 7.73 4.42
C ILE A 404 34.19 7.34 5.70
N GLU A 405 35.49 7.04 5.60
CA GLU A 405 36.33 6.57 6.71
C GLU A 405 37.21 7.67 7.32
N TYR A 406 36.64 8.84 7.62
CA TYR A 406 37.24 9.79 8.57
C TYR A 406 36.43 9.78 9.89
N GLN A 407 36.29 8.61 10.51
CA GLN A 407 35.94 8.59 11.93
C GLN A 407 37.14 9.06 12.74
N TYR A 408 37.05 10.30 13.21
CA TYR A 408 37.79 10.90 14.30
C TYR A 408 38.68 9.94 15.08
N GLY A 409 39.96 9.89 14.70
CA GLY A 409 41.04 9.56 15.61
C GLY A 409 41.17 10.66 16.67
N MET A 410 40.20 10.74 17.60
CA MET A 410 40.42 11.41 18.88
C MET A 410 41.14 10.42 19.78
N SER A 411 42.46 10.48 19.79
CA SER A 411 43.24 10.06 20.93
C SER A 411 42.85 10.95 22.11
N LEU A 412 42.11 10.40 23.07
CA LEU A 412 42.06 10.95 24.42
C LEU A 412 43.40 10.64 25.11
N GLU A 413 44.41 11.47 24.82
CA GLU A 413 45.56 11.68 25.71
C GLU A 413 45.61 13.17 26.07
N ASN A 414 44.95 13.50 27.18
CA ASN A 414 45.43 14.37 28.26
C ASN A 414 44.46 14.33 29.44
#